data_AF-B0VVD3-F1
#
_entry.id   AF-B0VVD3-F1
#
_cell.length_a   1.000
_cell.length_b   1.000
_cell.length_c   1.000
_cell.angle_alpha   90.00
_cell.angle_beta   90.00
_cell.angle_gamma   90.00
#
_symmetry.space_group_name_H-M   'P 1'
#
loop_
_entity.id
_entity.type
_entity.pdbx_description
1 polymer ?
#
loop_
_entity_poly.entity_id
_entity_poly.type
_entity_poly.pdbx_seq_one_letter_code
_entity_poly.pdbx_strand_id
1 'polypeptide(L)'
;MSNIYKNQTDKNEPLTTVILNEYVVVVGFEVNHPNAFVIQDNGWFTKSNERTQLLDIDYGHAFFYVTKNDVVEVFFSFGPYGAGKDGWFNKGNSRSPNGWNTGAVVKNGYASSRPGTPDYPITEKATLYRMLVSEKMAKKIIDETNTIRSEIISGDQKYTAWVNDTCAETAYDILVNYISNLPMGTGAVKQSGAPVLKVINPYMWHYNFTKSKFAKPEIIYPTVGKTSGKAVLSSNGINLNNSWTLKPKDIDPIVTEGYIIRK
;
A
#
# COMPACT_ATOMS: atom_id res chain seq x y z
N MET A 1 -31.31 9.80 -24.93
CA MET A 1 -30.53 10.17 -26.13
C MET A 1 -29.80 11.46 -25.81
N SER A 2 -28.49 11.40 -25.53
CA SER A 2 -27.66 12.58 -25.28
C SER A 2 -26.95 12.97 -26.58
N ASN A 3 -27.17 14.20 -27.02
CA ASN A 3 -26.56 14.77 -28.21
C ASN A 3 -25.08 15.08 -27.96
N ILE A 4 -24.21 14.66 -28.89
CA ILE A 4 -22.79 15.00 -28.92
C ILE A 4 -22.63 16.19 -29.88
N TYR A 5 -22.13 17.33 -29.41
CA TYR A 5 -21.67 18.40 -30.28
C TYR A 5 -20.18 18.22 -30.57
N LYS A 6 -19.83 18.23 -31.86
CA LYS A 6 -18.46 18.15 -32.36
C LYS A 6 -18.00 19.58 -32.66
N ASN A 7 -17.29 20.22 -31.74
CA ASN A 7 -16.68 21.53 -32.01
C ASN A 7 -15.25 21.31 -32.52
N GLN A 8 -15.03 21.53 -33.82
CA GLN A 8 -13.72 21.88 -34.35
C GLN A 8 -13.44 23.34 -33.96
N THR A 9 -12.23 23.66 -33.52
CA THR A 9 -11.83 25.04 -33.21
C THR A 9 -10.65 25.47 -34.05
N ASP A 10 -10.71 26.73 -34.48
CA ASP A 10 -9.69 27.45 -35.25
C ASP A 10 -8.43 27.74 -34.43
N LYS A 11 -7.32 27.90 -35.14
CA LYS A 11 -5.93 27.94 -34.63
C LYS A 11 -5.61 29.08 -33.64
N ASN A 12 -6.55 29.99 -33.36
CA ASN A 12 -6.31 31.26 -32.63
C ASN A 12 -7.14 31.45 -31.35
N GLU A 13 -7.91 30.46 -30.89
CA GLU A 13 -8.63 30.53 -29.60
C GLU A 13 -8.30 29.29 -28.77
N PRO A 14 -7.50 29.39 -27.68
CA PRO A 14 -7.16 28.21 -26.89
C PRO A 14 -8.43 27.67 -26.22
N LEU A 15 -8.76 26.43 -26.57
CA LEU A 15 -9.79 25.60 -25.93
C LEU A 15 -9.61 25.65 -24.40
N THR A 16 -10.70 26.00 -23.74
CA THR A 16 -10.93 25.96 -22.28
C THR A 16 -10.01 24.98 -21.56
N THR A 17 -9.13 25.49 -20.69
CA THR A 17 -8.44 24.65 -19.70
C THR A 17 -9.50 24.10 -18.75
N VAL A 18 -9.91 22.85 -18.96
CA VAL A 18 -10.76 22.15 -18.00
C VAL A 18 -9.87 21.76 -16.82
N ILE A 19 -9.81 22.65 -15.82
CA ILE A 19 -9.22 22.31 -14.52
C ILE A 19 -10.25 21.44 -13.80
N LEU A 20 -10.13 20.13 -13.99
CA LEU A 20 -10.72 19.18 -13.05
C LEU A 20 -9.97 19.39 -11.72
N ASN A 21 -10.66 19.40 -10.58
CA ASN A 21 -10.03 19.30 -9.25
C ASN A 21 -10.29 17.88 -8.76
N GLU A 22 -9.70 16.93 -9.46
CA GLU A 22 -9.92 15.50 -9.23
C GLU A 22 -8.88 14.99 -8.25
N TYR A 23 -9.37 14.54 -7.09
CA TYR A 23 -8.56 13.84 -6.12
C TYR A 23 -8.77 12.34 -6.28
N VAL A 24 -7.66 11.62 -6.38
CA VAL A 24 -7.64 10.17 -6.56
C VAL A 24 -6.82 9.58 -5.44
N VAL A 25 -7.37 8.60 -4.74
CA VAL A 25 -6.59 7.70 -3.89
C VAL A 25 -6.28 6.46 -4.71
N VAL A 26 -5.01 6.11 -4.80
CA VAL A 26 -4.55 4.86 -5.39
C VAL A 26 -4.02 3.96 -4.30
N VAL A 27 -4.55 2.74 -4.18
CA VAL A 27 -4.03 1.70 -3.29
C VAL A 27 -3.33 0.66 -4.14
N GLY A 28 -2.09 0.35 -3.80
CA GLY A 28 -1.24 -0.58 -4.53
C GLY A 28 -0.82 -1.80 -3.70
N PHE A 29 -0.58 -2.91 -4.40
CA PHE A 29 -0.18 -4.18 -3.79
C PHE A 29 0.95 -4.88 -4.57
N GLU A 30 1.97 -5.33 -3.86
CA GLU A 30 2.97 -6.30 -4.35
C GLU A 30 2.64 -7.66 -3.71
N VAL A 31 1.87 -8.49 -4.41
CA VAL A 31 1.38 -9.79 -3.92
C VAL A 31 1.59 -10.84 -5.00
N ASN A 32 2.85 -11.01 -5.38
CA ASN A 32 3.25 -11.68 -6.61
C ASN A 32 3.46 -13.19 -6.48
N HIS A 33 3.30 -13.75 -5.28
CA HIS A 33 3.49 -15.17 -4.98
C HIS A 33 2.14 -15.87 -4.69
N PRO A 34 1.48 -16.52 -5.67
CA PRO A 34 0.17 -17.14 -5.46
C PRO A 34 0.18 -18.28 -4.43
N ASN A 35 1.31 -18.96 -4.29
CA ASN A 35 1.53 -20.00 -3.28
C ASN A 35 1.59 -19.45 -1.85
N ALA A 36 1.80 -18.15 -1.66
CA ALA A 36 1.72 -17.50 -0.36
C ALA A 36 0.28 -17.21 0.09
N PHE A 37 -0.75 -17.45 -0.72
CA PHE A 37 -2.15 -17.20 -0.35
C PHE A 37 -3.10 -18.32 -0.75
N VAL A 38 -3.24 -19.28 0.15
CA VAL A 38 -3.89 -20.56 -0.12
C VAL A 38 -5.03 -20.82 0.85
N ILE A 39 -5.95 -21.71 0.47
CA ILE A 39 -6.96 -22.21 1.39
C ILE A 39 -6.28 -23.24 2.29
N GLN A 40 -6.33 -23.05 3.60
CA GLN A 40 -5.83 -24.04 4.57
C GLN A 40 -6.87 -24.37 5.61
N ASP A 41 -6.78 -25.59 6.14
CA ASP A 41 -7.31 -25.88 7.45
C ASP A 41 -6.39 -25.26 8.51
N ASN A 42 -6.93 -24.26 9.21
CA ASN A 42 -6.22 -23.52 10.26
C ASN A 42 -6.54 -24.06 11.66
N GLY A 43 -7.18 -25.24 11.74
CA GLY A 43 -7.50 -25.91 12.99
C GLY A 43 -8.61 -25.24 13.79
N TRP A 44 -8.85 -25.75 14.99
CA TRP A 44 -10.07 -25.49 15.78
C TRP A 44 -10.26 -24.02 16.25
N PHE A 45 -9.18 -23.26 16.43
CA PHE A 45 -9.24 -21.89 16.96
C PHE A 45 -9.53 -20.82 15.90
N THR A 46 -9.48 -21.19 14.62
CA THR A 46 -9.79 -20.29 13.51
C THR A 46 -10.69 -21.02 12.52
N LYS A 47 -11.17 -20.34 11.48
CA LYS A 47 -12.06 -20.98 10.52
C LYS A 47 -11.26 -21.93 9.64
N SER A 48 -11.57 -23.23 9.70
CA SER A 48 -11.06 -24.20 8.73
C SER A 48 -11.46 -23.82 7.31
N ASN A 49 -10.57 -24.08 6.35
CA ASN A 49 -10.74 -23.76 4.93
C ASN A 49 -10.90 -22.26 4.63
N GLU A 50 -10.16 -21.42 5.36
CA GLU A 50 -10.06 -19.98 5.09
C GLU A 50 -8.84 -19.67 4.21
N ARG A 51 -8.96 -18.67 3.33
CA ARG A 51 -7.82 -18.12 2.59
C ARG A 51 -6.83 -17.51 3.57
N THR A 52 -5.59 -17.99 3.53
CA THR A 52 -4.56 -17.73 4.53
C THR A 52 -3.28 -17.30 3.85
N GLN A 53 -2.70 -16.20 4.32
CA GLN A 53 -1.36 -15.78 3.90
C GLN A 53 -0.28 -16.58 4.65
N LEU A 54 0.72 -17.07 3.93
CA LEU A 54 1.86 -17.81 4.47
C LEU A 54 3.10 -16.92 4.49
N LEU A 55 3.48 -16.43 5.67
CA LEU A 55 4.60 -15.50 5.85
C LEU A 55 5.97 -16.13 5.57
N ASP A 56 6.07 -17.47 5.62
CA ASP A 56 7.30 -18.19 5.26
C ASP A 56 7.58 -18.14 3.75
N ILE A 57 6.58 -17.79 2.93
CA ILE A 57 6.70 -17.71 1.47
C ILE A 57 6.80 -16.25 1.03
N ASP A 58 5.82 -15.42 1.43
CA ASP A 58 5.81 -14.01 1.09
C ASP A 58 5.02 -13.18 2.12
N TYR A 59 5.59 -12.03 2.49
CA TYR A 59 4.93 -11.03 3.33
C TYR A 59 3.97 -10.15 2.52
N GLY A 60 4.20 -10.05 1.20
CA GLY A 60 3.56 -9.08 0.35
C GLY A 60 3.81 -7.64 0.80
N HIS A 61 3.29 -6.69 0.04
CA HIS A 61 3.35 -5.28 0.40
C HIS A 61 2.10 -4.53 -0.02
N ALA A 62 1.73 -3.51 0.74
CA ALA A 62 0.62 -2.63 0.45
C ALA A 62 1.04 -1.17 0.68
N PHE A 63 0.58 -0.28 -0.18
CA PHE A 63 0.89 1.15 -0.12
C PHE A 63 -0.27 1.94 -0.70
N PHE A 64 -0.23 3.26 -0.53
CA PHE A 64 -1.14 4.14 -1.25
C PHE A 64 -0.50 5.49 -1.58
N TYR A 65 -1.14 6.23 -2.48
CA TYR A 65 -0.84 7.63 -2.71
C TYR A 65 -2.11 8.41 -3.07
N VAL A 66 -2.05 9.72 -2.87
CA VAL A 66 -3.11 10.65 -3.25
C VAL A 66 -2.58 11.53 -4.36
N THR A 67 -3.36 11.70 -5.42
CA THR A 67 -3.08 12.68 -6.47
C THR A 67 -4.15 13.75 -6.50
N LYS A 68 -3.75 14.95 -6.93
CA LYS A 68 -4.61 16.02 -7.39
C LYS A 68 -4.26 16.31 -8.83
N ASN A 69 -5.18 16.06 -9.76
CA ASN A 69 -4.99 16.32 -11.18
C ASN A 69 -3.70 15.66 -11.70
N ASP A 70 -3.56 14.37 -11.38
CA ASP A 70 -2.42 13.53 -11.76
C ASP A 70 -1.07 13.94 -11.15
N VAL A 71 -1.05 14.88 -10.21
CA VAL A 71 0.13 15.26 -9.44
C VAL A 71 0.04 14.64 -8.05
N VAL A 72 1.08 13.94 -7.62
CA VAL A 72 1.17 13.33 -6.29
C VAL A 72 1.18 14.40 -5.21
N GLU A 73 0.25 14.30 -4.26
CA GLU A 73 0.16 15.16 -3.07
C GLU A 73 0.82 14.48 -1.87
N VAL A 74 0.61 13.17 -1.70
CA VAL A 74 1.24 12.36 -0.65
C VAL A 74 1.42 10.91 -1.10
N PHE A 75 2.48 10.27 -0.63
CA PHE A 75 2.77 8.85 -0.78
C PHE A 75 2.95 8.21 0.60
N PHE A 76 2.49 6.97 0.74
CA PHE A 76 2.65 6.20 1.96
C PHE A 76 2.93 4.74 1.63
N SER A 77 4.08 4.27 2.09
CA SER A 77 4.54 2.90 1.93
C SER A 77 5.32 2.52 3.18
N PHE A 78 4.68 1.86 4.13
CA PHE A 78 5.30 1.57 5.42
C PHE A 78 6.09 0.25 5.37
N GLY A 79 7.35 0.28 5.79
CA GLY A 79 8.18 -0.92 5.82
C GLY A 79 9.39 -0.77 6.73
N PRO A 80 10.22 -1.82 6.86
CA PRO A 80 11.42 -1.79 7.69
C PRO A 80 12.48 -0.85 7.09
N TYR A 81 13.14 -0.08 7.96
CA TYR A 81 14.30 0.72 7.57
C TYR A 81 15.58 -0.13 7.63
N GLY A 82 15.99 -0.66 6.47
CA GLY A 82 17.21 -1.44 6.28
C GLY A 82 17.10 -2.92 6.66
N ALA A 83 18.18 -3.67 6.39
CA ALA A 83 18.28 -5.08 6.76
C ALA A 83 18.25 -5.26 8.29
N GLY A 84 17.60 -6.33 8.76
CA GLY A 84 17.55 -6.67 10.18
C GLY A 84 18.93 -6.73 10.81
N LYS A 85 19.12 -6.11 11.98
CA LYS A 85 20.35 -6.20 12.77
C LYS A 85 20.13 -7.05 14.01
N ASP A 86 21.16 -7.79 14.41
CA ASP A 86 21.19 -8.49 15.69
C ASP A 86 20.94 -7.50 16.85
N GLY A 87 20.07 -7.87 17.79
CA GLY A 87 19.67 -7.02 18.92
C GLY A 87 18.46 -6.09 18.68
N TRP A 88 17.79 -6.18 17.52
CA TRP A 88 16.48 -5.55 17.31
C TRP A 88 15.33 -6.32 17.97
N PHE A 89 15.56 -7.58 18.31
CA PHE A 89 14.69 -8.35 19.19
C PHE A 89 14.83 -7.79 20.62
N ASN A 90 13.73 -7.30 21.21
CA ASN A 90 13.54 -6.63 22.51
C ASN A 90 13.53 -5.08 22.53
N LYS A 91 13.31 -4.40 21.39
CA LYS A 91 13.16 -2.92 21.36
C LYS A 91 11.74 -2.42 21.03
N GLY A 92 10.71 -3.19 21.39
CA GLY A 92 9.29 -2.84 21.25
C GLY A 92 8.91 -1.51 21.89
N ASN A 93 8.04 -0.72 21.25
CA ASN A 93 7.25 0.26 21.98
C ASN A 93 6.13 -0.46 22.73
N SER A 94 5.90 -0.10 23.99
CA SER A 94 4.85 -0.66 24.85
C SER A 94 3.46 -0.08 24.58
N ARG A 95 3.29 0.66 23.48
CA ARG A 95 2.04 1.36 23.12
C ARG A 95 1.87 1.28 21.60
N SER A 96 0.80 0.63 21.15
CA SER A 96 0.36 0.74 19.76
C SER A 96 -0.06 2.19 19.48
N PRO A 97 0.42 2.85 18.40
CA PRO A 97 0.14 4.26 18.13
C PRO A 97 -1.36 4.55 17.94
N ASN A 98 -2.13 3.59 17.43
CA ASN A 98 -3.55 3.76 17.11
C ASN A 98 -4.50 3.47 18.29
N GLY A 99 -3.98 3.08 19.47
CA GLY A 99 -4.79 2.76 20.65
C GLY A 99 -5.60 1.46 20.55
N TRP A 100 -5.46 0.70 19.47
CA TRP A 100 -6.14 -0.58 19.27
C TRP A 100 -5.26 -1.74 19.76
N ASN A 101 -5.41 -2.09 21.04
CA ASN A 101 -4.77 -3.26 21.68
C ASN A 101 -5.25 -4.63 21.13
N THR A 102 -5.94 -4.68 19.98
CA THR A 102 -6.65 -5.90 19.53
C THR A 102 -5.80 -6.90 18.75
N GLY A 103 -4.51 -6.65 18.50
CA GLY A 103 -3.71 -7.49 17.60
C GLY A 103 -2.63 -8.38 18.22
N ALA A 104 -2.08 -8.03 19.39
CA ALA A 104 -0.88 -8.69 19.90
C ALA A 104 -1.21 -9.69 21.02
N VAL A 105 -1.66 -10.89 20.64
CA VAL A 105 -1.85 -12.01 21.60
C VAL A 105 -0.49 -12.51 22.15
N VAL A 106 0.62 -12.06 21.57
CA VAL A 106 1.96 -12.58 21.84
C VAL A 106 2.86 -11.45 22.34
N LYS A 107 3.29 -11.56 23.59
CA LYS A 107 4.24 -10.66 24.28
C LYS A 107 5.53 -10.37 23.48
N ASN A 108 5.85 -11.24 22.51
CA ASN A 108 7.04 -11.17 21.65
C ASN A 108 6.80 -10.51 20.27
N GLY A 109 5.55 -10.20 19.88
CA GLY A 109 5.26 -9.53 18.61
C GLY A 109 5.88 -8.12 18.54
N TYR A 110 5.81 -7.40 19.66
CA TYR A 110 6.50 -6.12 19.84
C TYR A 110 8.00 -6.28 20.08
N ALA A 111 8.47 -7.43 20.57
CA ALA A 111 9.90 -7.66 20.77
C ALA A 111 10.65 -7.56 19.43
N SER A 112 10.03 -7.88 18.30
CA SER A 112 10.68 -7.81 16.98
C SER A 112 10.52 -6.46 16.25
N SER A 113 10.10 -5.39 16.93
CA SER A 113 9.89 -4.08 16.30
C SER A 113 11.19 -3.48 15.78
N ARG A 114 11.17 -2.94 14.56
CA ARG A 114 12.34 -2.36 13.90
C ARG A 114 12.05 -0.89 13.56
N PRO A 115 13.08 -0.04 13.42
CA PRO A 115 12.89 1.27 12.81
C PRO A 115 12.15 1.10 11.47
N GLY A 116 11.11 1.89 11.27
CA GLY A 116 10.32 1.87 10.05
C GLY A 116 10.67 3.03 9.13
N THR A 117 10.13 3.00 7.92
CA THR A 117 10.11 4.13 7.00
C THR A 117 8.74 4.23 6.34
N PRO A 118 8.17 5.43 6.16
CA PRO A 118 6.93 5.61 5.40
C PRO A 118 7.17 5.67 3.88
N ASP A 119 8.43 5.53 3.44
CA ASP A 119 8.87 5.60 2.05
C ASP A 119 9.52 4.28 1.62
N TYR A 120 8.95 3.15 2.05
CA TYR A 120 9.45 1.82 1.69
C TYR A 120 9.35 1.64 0.16
N PRO A 121 10.45 1.25 -0.51
CA PRO A 121 10.50 1.22 -1.96
C PRO A 121 9.63 0.10 -2.52
N ILE A 122 8.94 0.38 -3.63
CA ILE A 122 8.19 -0.62 -4.40
C ILE A 122 9.17 -1.25 -5.38
N THR A 123 9.38 -2.55 -5.25
CA THR A 123 10.48 -3.30 -5.88
C THR A 123 10.02 -4.35 -6.90
N GLU A 124 8.71 -4.64 -6.92
CA GLU A 124 8.06 -5.68 -7.69
C GLU A 124 6.94 -5.11 -8.56
N LYS A 125 6.30 -6.00 -9.32
CA LYS A 125 5.08 -5.68 -10.06
C LYS A 125 3.99 -5.29 -9.07
N ALA A 126 3.37 -4.13 -9.27
CA ALA A 126 2.31 -3.63 -8.40
C ALA A 126 0.95 -3.61 -9.12
N THR A 127 -0.08 -4.11 -8.42
CA THR A 127 -1.48 -3.98 -8.83
C THR A 127 -2.09 -2.77 -8.14
N LEU A 128 -2.62 -1.81 -8.89
CA LEU A 128 -3.10 -0.52 -8.40
C LEU A 128 -4.61 -0.36 -8.58
N TYR A 129 -5.31 0.06 -7.53
CA TYR A 129 -6.75 0.34 -7.55
C TYR A 129 -7.00 1.83 -7.31
N ARG A 130 -7.75 2.47 -8.22
CA ARG A 130 -8.00 3.90 -8.19
C ARG A 130 -9.39 4.23 -7.66
N MET A 131 -9.47 5.22 -6.79
CA MET A 131 -10.70 5.65 -6.13
C MET A 131 -10.82 7.17 -6.19
N LEU A 132 -11.86 7.66 -6.84
CA LEU A 132 -12.21 9.09 -6.80
C LEU A 132 -12.71 9.45 -5.41
N VAL A 133 -12.17 10.51 -4.83
CA VAL A 133 -12.56 11.02 -3.52
C VAL A 133 -12.89 12.51 -3.60
N SER A 134 -13.75 12.98 -2.69
CA SER A 134 -13.98 14.41 -2.55
C SER A 134 -12.71 15.10 -2.04
N GLU A 135 -12.50 16.36 -2.41
CA GLU A 135 -11.39 17.17 -1.89
C GLU A 135 -11.34 17.18 -0.35
N LYS A 136 -12.51 17.26 0.31
CA LYS A 136 -12.61 17.21 1.77
C LYS A 136 -12.04 15.91 2.34
N MET A 137 -12.33 14.77 1.71
CA MET A 137 -11.81 13.46 2.14
C MET A 137 -10.32 13.34 1.83
N ALA A 138 -9.88 13.77 0.64
CA ALA A 138 -8.48 13.74 0.24
C ALA A 138 -7.59 14.53 1.20
N LYS A 139 -8.00 15.76 1.57
CA LYS A 139 -7.26 16.59 2.54
C LYS A 139 -7.11 15.90 3.90
N LYS A 140 -8.18 15.27 4.41
CA LYS A 140 -8.11 14.52 5.67
C LYS A 140 -7.16 13.32 5.58
N ILE A 141 -7.20 12.57 4.47
CA ILE A 141 -6.26 11.47 4.23
C ILE A 141 -4.82 12.02 4.22
N ILE A 142 -4.55 13.11 3.51
CA ILE A 142 -3.22 13.73 3.45
C ILE A 142 -2.74 14.17 4.84
N ASP A 143 -3.58 14.84 5.62
CA ASP A 143 -3.24 15.31 6.97
C ASP A 143 -2.92 14.15 7.92
N GLU A 144 -3.75 13.11 7.93
CA GLU A 144 -3.55 11.91 8.74
C GLU A 144 -2.30 11.13 8.31
N THR A 145 -2.08 11.03 7.00
CA THR A 145 -0.87 10.43 6.43
C THR A 145 0.37 11.17 6.91
N ASN A 146 0.40 12.51 6.83
CA ASN A 146 1.56 13.30 7.25
C ASN A 146 1.83 13.20 8.76
N THR A 147 0.77 13.06 9.57
CA THR A 147 0.89 12.82 11.01
C THR A 147 1.60 11.49 11.27
N ILE A 148 1.09 10.40 10.70
CA ILE A 148 1.67 9.06 10.84
C ILE A 148 3.09 8.97 10.25
N ARG A 149 3.33 9.61 9.10
CA ARG A 149 4.68 9.72 8.52
C ARG A 149 5.66 10.35 9.52
N SER A 150 5.24 11.40 10.22
CA SER A 150 6.07 12.10 11.21
C SER A 150 6.37 11.20 12.41
N GLU A 151 5.40 10.42 12.88
CA GLU A 151 5.56 9.44 13.96
C GLU A 151 6.51 8.29 13.58
N ILE A 152 6.47 7.82 12.34
CA ILE A 152 7.41 6.80 11.85
C ILE A 152 8.83 7.39 11.78
N ILE A 153 8.98 8.62 11.26
CA ILE A 153 10.29 9.29 11.11
C ILE A 153 10.90 9.62 12.48
N SER A 154 10.11 10.04 13.47
CA SER A 154 10.57 10.28 14.84
C SER A 154 10.94 8.98 15.57
N GLY A 155 10.44 7.83 15.09
CA GLY A 155 10.61 6.52 15.71
C GLY A 155 9.57 6.22 16.79
N ASP A 156 8.55 7.07 16.92
CA ASP A 156 7.40 6.86 17.81
C ASP A 156 6.53 5.69 17.32
N GLN A 157 6.46 5.49 16.01
CA GLN A 157 5.89 4.31 15.37
C GLN A 157 6.99 3.40 14.81
N LYS A 158 6.95 2.12 15.20
CA LYS A 158 7.90 1.08 14.77
C LYS A 158 7.22 0.07 13.86
N TYR A 159 7.99 -0.57 13.00
CA TYR A 159 7.50 -1.60 12.08
C TYR A 159 7.54 -2.98 12.75
N THR A 160 6.42 -3.71 12.75
CA THR A 160 6.37 -5.11 13.20
C THR A 160 5.74 -6.00 12.14
N ALA A 161 6.53 -6.87 11.51
CA ALA A 161 6.05 -7.73 10.42
C ALA A 161 5.05 -8.83 10.86
N TRP A 162 4.99 -9.14 12.17
CA TRP A 162 4.31 -10.33 12.69
C TRP A 162 3.07 -10.02 13.57
N VAL A 163 2.97 -8.79 14.06
CA VAL A 163 1.78 -8.28 14.76
C VAL A 163 1.35 -6.98 14.09
N ASN A 164 0.05 -6.69 14.19
CA ASN A 164 -0.69 -5.57 13.63
C ASN A 164 -0.02 -4.19 13.90
N ASP A 165 1.09 -3.91 13.21
CA ASP A 165 1.64 -2.61 12.80
C ASP A 165 2.41 -2.81 11.47
N THR A 166 1.67 -3.16 10.40
CA THR A 166 2.23 -3.51 9.07
C THR A 166 1.83 -2.51 7.98
N CYS A 167 2.43 -2.64 6.79
CA CYS A 167 2.10 -1.83 5.61
C CYS A 167 0.60 -1.78 5.30
N ALA A 168 -0.07 -2.94 5.29
CA ALA A 168 -1.48 -3.06 4.92
C ALA A 168 -2.40 -2.48 5.99
N GLU A 169 -2.11 -2.72 7.27
CA GLU A 169 -2.94 -2.22 8.36
C GLU A 169 -2.85 -0.71 8.48
N THR A 170 -1.66 -0.13 8.57
CA THR A 170 -1.52 1.32 8.74
C THR A 170 -2.12 2.08 7.55
N ALA A 171 -1.94 1.54 6.33
CA ALA A 171 -2.61 2.09 5.15
C ALA A 171 -4.15 1.95 5.24
N TYR A 172 -4.66 0.83 5.71
CA TYR A 172 -6.10 0.64 5.87
C TYR A 172 -6.70 1.60 6.91
N ASP A 173 -6.06 1.74 8.07
CA ASP A 173 -6.50 2.60 9.17
C ASP A 173 -6.63 4.06 8.73
N ILE A 174 -5.66 4.57 7.97
CA ILE A 174 -5.71 5.91 7.38
C ILE A 174 -6.93 6.07 6.47
N LEU A 175 -7.24 5.05 5.66
CA LEU A 175 -8.19 5.17 4.56
C LEU A 175 -9.64 4.86 4.95
N VAL A 176 -9.86 3.94 5.89
CA VAL A 176 -11.18 3.37 6.19
C VAL A 176 -12.18 4.42 6.69
N ASN A 177 -11.71 5.46 7.37
CA ASN A 177 -12.55 6.54 7.88
C ASN A 177 -13.04 7.50 6.79
N TYR A 178 -12.41 7.50 5.61
CA TYR A 178 -12.67 8.49 4.56
C TYR A 178 -13.12 7.88 3.22
N ILE A 179 -12.90 6.58 3.01
CA ILE A 179 -13.31 5.87 1.80
C ILE A 179 -14.47 4.92 2.11
N SER A 180 -15.65 5.27 1.61
CA SER A 180 -16.84 4.42 1.79
C SER A 180 -16.72 3.11 1.01
N ASN A 181 -17.03 2.00 1.68
CA ASN A 181 -16.92 0.64 1.14
C ASN A 181 -15.48 0.24 0.79
N LEU A 182 -14.48 0.78 1.50
CA LEU A 182 -13.12 0.27 1.39
C LEU A 182 -13.11 -1.23 1.72
N PRO A 183 -12.64 -2.11 0.83
CA PRO A 183 -12.64 -3.54 1.08
C PRO A 183 -11.83 -3.86 2.33
N MET A 184 -12.36 -4.72 3.21
CA MET A 184 -11.64 -5.13 4.42
C MET A 184 -10.38 -5.93 4.07
N GLY A 185 -9.27 -5.65 4.74
CA GLY A 185 -8.04 -6.42 4.58
C GLY A 185 -7.83 -7.53 5.62
N THR A 186 -8.74 -7.69 6.58
CA THR A 186 -8.60 -8.69 7.66
C THR A 186 -8.70 -10.12 7.11
N GLY A 187 -7.67 -10.93 7.34
CA GLY A 187 -7.61 -12.34 6.97
C GLY A 187 -6.65 -13.15 7.84
N ALA A 188 -6.66 -14.47 7.64
CA ALA A 188 -5.77 -15.37 8.37
C ALA A 188 -4.33 -15.26 7.85
N VAL A 189 -3.37 -15.27 8.77
CA VAL A 189 -1.93 -15.26 8.51
C VAL A 189 -1.26 -16.36 9.32
N LYS A 190 -0.33 -17.09 8.69
CA LYS A 190 0.37 -18.23 9.29
C LYS A 190 1.88 -18.15 9.04
N GLN A 191 2.64 -18.46 10.08
CA GLN A 191 4.08 -18.68 10.04
C GLN A 191 4.41 -19.99 10.74
N SER A 192 5.36 -20.75 10.21
CA SER A 192 5.80 -22.03 10.78
C SER A 192 6.24 -21.86 12.23
N GLY A 193 5.77 -22.76 13.10
CA GLY A 193 6.07 -22.71 14.54
C GLY A 193 5.27 -21.67 15.34
N ALA A 194 4.31 -20.98 14.72
CA ALA A 194 3.55 -19.91 15.35
C ALA A 194 2.02 -20.11 15.21
N PRO A 195 1.20 -19.55 16.13
CA PRO A 195 -0.25 -19.63 16.01
C PRO A 195 -0.75 -18.84 14.79
N VAL A 196 -1.86 -19.27 14.21
CA VAL A 196 -2.56 -18.51 13.15
C VAL A 196 -3.19 -17.27 13.76
N LEU A 197 -2.96 -16.11 13.15
CA LEU A 197 -3.52 -14.83 13.57
C LEU A 197 -4.50 -14.29 12.53
N LYS A 198 -5.48 -13.50 12.97
CA LYS A 198 -6.36 -12.73 12.07
C LYS A 198 -5.99 -11.26 12.14
N VAL A 199 -5.39 -10.77 11.07
CA VAL A 199 -4.85 -9.40 10.96
C VAL A 199 -5.12 -8.83 9.57
N ILE A 200 -4.99 -7.51 9.42
CA ILE A 200 -5.02 -6.89 8.09
C ILE A 200 -3.73 -7.27 7.35
N ASN A 201 -3.86 -7.78 6.13
CA ASN A 201 -2.70 -8.23 5.35
C ASN A 201 -2.83 -7.92 3.84
N PRO A 202 -1.71 -7.74 3.11
CA PRO A 202 -1.74 -7.33 1.70
C PRO A 202 -2.53 -8.29 0.81
N TYR A 203 -2.40 -9.60 1.03
CA TYR A 203 -3.02 -10.62 0.18
C TYR A 203 -4.53 -10.66 0.29
N MET A 204 -5.07 -10.66 1.51
CA MET A 204 -6.51 -10.62 1.74
C MET A 204 -7.10 -9.29 1.29
N TRP A 205 -6.38 -8.20 1.51
CA TRP A 205 -6.85 -6.88 1.10
C TRP A 205 -6.94 -6.76 -0.43
N HIS A 206 -5.88 -7.15 -1.15
CA HIS A 206 -5.89 -7.27 -2.61
C HIS A 206 -7.01 -8.18 -3.10
N TYR A 207 -7.17 -9.38 -2.51
CA TYR A 207 -8.22 -10.31 -2.87
C TYR A 207 -9.62 -9.69 -2.75
N ASN A 208 -9.89 -8.96 -1.68
CA ASN A 208 -11.19 -8.30 -1.51
C ASN A 208 -11.36 -7.09 -2.44
N PHE A 209 -10.28 -6.40 -2.81
CA PHE A 209 -10.31 -5.40 -3.89
C PHE A 209 -10.74 -6.00 -5.23
N THR A 210 -10.22 -7.17 -5.62
CA THR A 210 -10.61 -7.87 -6.88
C THR A 210 -12.09 -8.28 -6.92
N LYS A 211 -12.77 -8.28 -5.77
CA LYS A 211 -14.19 -8.63 -5.62
C LYS A 211 -15.10 -7.43 -5.36
N SER A 212 -14.52 -6.24 -5.26
CA SER A 212 -15.23 -5.03 -4.90
C SER A 212 -15.68 -4.26 -6.14
N LYS A 213 -16.43 -3.17 -5.92
CA LYS A 213 -16.76 -2.19 -6.98
C LYS A 213 -15.52 -1.55 -7.63
N PHE A 214 -14.35 -1.65 -6.97
CA PHE A 214 -13.08 -1.12 -7.45
C PHE A 214 -12.28 -2.12 -8.29
N ALA A 215 -12.82 -3.29 -8.64
CA ALA A 215 -12.13 -4.40 -9.32
C ALA A 215 -11.65 -4.12 -10.77
N LYS A 216 -11.24 -2.90 -11.08
CA LYS A 216 -10.60 -2.48 -12.33
C LYS A 216 -9.18 -1.96 -12.01
N PRO A 217 -8.24 -2.87 -11.66
CA PRO A 217 -6.90 -2.45 -11.35
C PRO A 217 -6.12 -2.07 -12.61
N GLU A 218 -5.14 -1.19 -12.44
CA GLU A 218 -4.04 -1.01 -13.37
C GLU A 218 -2.81 -1.76 -12.86
N ILE A 219 -1.94 -2.21 -13.77
CA ILE A 219 -0.72 -2.96 -13.40
C ILE A 219 0.48 -2.14 -13.84
N ILE A 220 1.38 -1.85 -12.90
CA ILE A 220 2.64 -1.17 -13.19
C ILE A 220 3.83 -2.07 -12.84
N TYR A 221 4.90 -1.90 -13.61
CA TYR A 221 6.18 -2.56 -13.38
C TYR A 221 7.19 -1.55 -12.83
N PRO A 222 8.21 -1.97 -12.08
CA PRO A 222 9.15 -1.05 -11.42
C PRO A 222 9.96 -0.12 -12.35
N THR A 223 9.83 -0.24 -13.67
CA THR A 223 10.44 0.66 -14.68
C THR A 223 9.75 2.01 -14.86
N VAL A 224 8.61 2.25 -14.21
CA VAL A 224 7.83 3.49 -14.37
C VAL A 224 8.33 4.56 -13.40
N GLY A 225 9.34 5.31 -13.84
CA GLY A 225 9.81 6.51 -13.14
C GLY A 225 11.31 6.71 -13.31
N LYS A 226 11.73 7.70 -14.10
CA LYS A 226 13.12 8.14 -14.16
C LYS A 226 13.60 8.58 -12.77
N THR A 227 14.29 7.72 -12.04
CA THR A 227 15.22 8.10 -10.97
C THR A 227 16.52 7.29 -11.06
N SER A 228 17.53 7.93 -11.66
CA SER A 228 18.99 7.83 -11.39
C SER A 228 19.63 6.48 -10.97
N GLY A 229 19.44 5.39 -11.72
CA GLY A 229 20.21 4.15 -11.51
C GLY A 229 20.90 3.68 -12.79
N LYS A 230 22.23 3.86 -12.92
CA LYS A 230 23.03 3.18 -13.94
C LYS A 230 23.21 1.72 -13.51
N ALA A 231 22.71 0.77 -14.29
CA ALA A 231 22.88 -0.65 -14.04
C ALA A 231 24.31 -1.12 -14.38
N VAL A 232 24.90 -1.94 -13.51
CA VAL A 232 26.08 -2.78 -13.80
C VAL A 232 25.77 -4.19 -13.30
N LEU A 233 25.96 -5.19 -14.15
CA LEU A 233 25.72 -6.60 -13.85
C LEU A 233 26.81 -7.16 -12.92
N SER A 234 26.42 -7.93 -11.90
CA SER A 234 27.36 -8.81 -11.19
C SER A 234 26.80 -10.23 -11.01
N SER A 235 27.72 -11.19 -10.91
CA SER A 235 27.56 -12.62 -11.15
C SER A 235 26.92 -13.45 -10.03
N ASN A 236 26.38 -12.84 -8.97
CA ASN A 236 26.03 -13.56 -7.74
C ASN A 236 24.51 -13.63 -7.43
N GLY A 237 23.66 -13.51 -8.44
CA GLY A 237 22.30 -14.09 -8.39
C GLY A 237 21.26 -13.43 -7.49
N ILE A 238 21.56 -12.32 -6.80
CA ILE A 238 20.54 -11.44 -6.21
C ILE A 238 20.79 -10.01 -6.71
N ASN A 239 20.07 -9.64 -7.76
CA ASN A 239 20.02 -8.27 -8.27
C ASN A 239 18.92 -7.51 -7.52
N LEU A 240 19.28 -6.54 -6.68
CA LEU A 240 18.35 -5.49 -6.25
C LEU A 240 18.80 -4.18 -6.89
N ASN A 241 18.20 -3.84 -8.04
CA ASN A 241 18.11 -2.47 -8.55
C ASN A 241 17.01 -2.42 -9.62
N ASN A 242 15.88 -1.81 -9.23
CA ASN A 242 14.82 -1.15 -10.00
C ASN A 242 13.62 -1.03 -9.07
N SER A 243 13.64 -0.05 -8.16
CA SER A 243 12.54 0.23 -7.26
C SER A 243 12.11 1.68 -7.37
N TRP A 244 10.88 1.98 -6.99
CA TRP A 244 10.35 3.34 -7.04
C TRP A 244 9.71 3.75 -5.72
N THR A 245 9.75 5.06 -5.48
CA THR A 245 9.04 5.78 -4.41
C THR A 245 8.51 7.05 -5.05
N LEU A 246 7.38 7.56 -4.56
CA LEU A 246 6.81 8.81 -5.06
C LEU A 246 7.07 9.92 -4.05
N LYS A 247 7.30 11.13 -4.57
CA LYS A 247 7.43 12.37 -3.81
C LYS A 247 6.29 13.31 -4.18
N PRO A 248 5.90 14.21 -3.27
CA PRO A 248 5.00 15.29 -3.64
C PRO A 248 5.52 16.03 -4.87
N LYS A 249 4.62 16.34 -5.81
CA LYS A 249 4.88 16.93 -7.14
C LYS A 249 5.37 15.96 -8.22
N ASP A 250 5.60 14.69 -7.91
CA ASP A 250 5.77 13.68 -8.95
C ASP A 250 4.47 13.51 -9.76
N ILE A 251 4.58 13.06 -11.00
CA ILE A 251 3.42 12.74 -11.84
C ILE A 251 2.93 11.33 -11.47
N ASP A 252 1.62 11.12 -11.47
CA ASP A 252 0.99 9.82 -11.27
C ASP A 252 1.62 8.78 -12.22
N PRO A 253 2.24 7.69 -11.71
CA PRO A 253 2.89 6.69 -12.55
C PRO A 253 1.92 6.03 -13.53
N ILE A 254 0.62 6.00 -13.20
CA ILE A 254 -0.41 5.47 -14.10
C ILE A 254 -0.57 6.39 -15.34
N VAL A 255 -0.47 7.70 -15.16
CA VAL A 255 -0.60 8.67 -16.25
C VAL A 255 0.63 8.68 -17.15
N THR A 256 1.82 8.48 -16.59
CA THR A 256 3.05 8.33 -17.41
C THR A 256 3.00 7.12 -18.33
N GLU A 257 2.23 6.10 -17.97
CA GLU A 257 1.98 4.90 -18.79
C GLU A 257 0.78 5.06 -19.76
N GLY A 258 0.16 6.24 -19.82
CA GLY A 258 -0.92 6.56 -20.75
C GLY A 258 -2.33 6.19 -20.27
N TYR A 259 -2.50 5.78 -19.01
CA TYR A 259 -3.79 5.43 -18.44
C TYR A 259 -4.51 6.67 -17.87
N ILE A 260 -5.51 7.15 -18.60
CA ILE A 260 -6.36 8.26 -18.20
C ILE A 260 -7.58 7.72 -17.45
N ILE A 261 -7.98 8.34 -16.32
CA ILE A 261 -9.26 8.00 -15.67
C ILE A 261 -10.39 8.25 -16.67
N ARG A 262 -11.05 7.18 -17.10
CA ARG A 262 -12.31 7.30 -17.83
C ARG A 262 -13.45 7.34 -16.82
N LYS A 263 -14.23 8.42 -16.85
CA LYS A 263 -15.50 8.54 -16.10
C LYS A 263 -16.52 7.51 -16.57
#